data_AF-A0A829W313-F1
#
_entry.id   AF-A0A829W313-F1
#
_cell.length_a   1.000
_cell.length_b   1.000
_cell.length_c   1.000
_cell.angle_alpha   90.00
_cell.angle_beta   90.00
_cell.angle_gamma   90.00
#
_symmetry.space_group_name_H-M   'P 1'
#
loop_
_entity.id
_entity.type
_entity.pdbx_description
1 polymer ?
#
loop_
_entity_poly.entity_id
_entity_poly.type
_entity_poly.pdbx_seq_one_letter_code
_entity_poly.pdbx_strand_id
1 'polypeptide(L)'
;MCFYYNNLDLSPEPNAGRGPVDFKISRGNDKTVIEIKLTSNQDTVHGFETQIEEYAKAENTDKKVFLMIDNGHKERAEKVIKLYEQKIDNGENPAKVILINAEPKESASKYKG
;
A
#
# COMPACT_ATOMS: atom_id res chain seq x y z
N MET A 1 0.96 -19.94 -2.84
CA MET A 1 0.17 -20.20 -4.07
C MET A 1 0.41 -19.00 -4.98
N CYS A 2 1.33 -19.10 -5.95
CA CYS A 2 1.58 -18.03 -6.94
C CYS A 2 0.61 -18.21 -8.10
N PHE A 3 -0.06 -17.14 -8.53
CA PHE A 3 -0.84 -17.14 -9.76
C PHE A 3 0.02 -16.60 -10.90
N TYR A 4 0.37 -17.43 -11.88
CA TYR A 4 1.04 -17.04 -13.11
C TYR A 4 0.00 -16.79 -14.21
N TYR A 5 -0.32 -15.53 -14.47
CA TYR A 5 -1.09 -15.16 -15.67
C TYR A 5 -0.52 -13.84 -16.22
N ASN A 6 -0.09 -13.81 -17.49
CA ASN A 6 0.48 -12.65 -18.20
C ASN A 6 1.84 -12.10 -17.68
N ASN A 7 2.80 -12.98 -17.36
CA ASN A 7 4.11 -12.59 -16.83
C ASN A 7 4.05 -11.84 -15.49
N LEU A 8 2.88 -11.79 -14.85
CA LEU A 8 2.65 -11.18 -13.55
C LEU A 8 2.79 -12.27 -12.48
N ASP A 9 3.82 -12.19 -11.65
CA ASP A 9 3.92 -13.00 -10.42
C ASP A 9 3.30 -12.21 -9.27
N LEU A 10 2.26 -12.80 -8.66
CA LEU A 10 1.61 -12.35 -7.45
C LEU A 10 1.90 -13.35 -6.34
N SER A 11 2.70 -12.92 -5.37
CA SER A 11 3.12 -13.76 -4.24
C SER A 11 2.73 -13.09 -2.92
N PRO A 12 1.79 -13.66 -2.14
CA PRO A 12 1.58 -13.25 -0.75
C PRO A 12 2.72 -13.81 0.09
N GLU A 13 3.45 -12.97 0.83
CA GLU A 13 4.51 -13.46 1.71
C GLU A 13 3.90 -14.19 2.92
N PRO A 14 4.29 -15.45 3.20
CA PRO A 14 3.83 -16.18 4.36
C PRO A 14 4.74 -15.84 5.54
N ASN A 15 4.53 -14.72 6.23
CA ASN A 15 5.18 -14.47 7.50
C ASN A 15 4.20 -14.23 8.64
N ALA A 16 4.24 -15.19 9.57
CA ALA A 16 3.51 -15.29 10.80
C ALA A 16 3.77 -14.08 11.71
N GLY A 17 2.70 -13.45 12.19
CA GLY A 17 2.69 -12.73 13.48
C GLY A 17 2.81 -11.19 13.48
N ARG A 18 3.03 -10.51 12.35
CA ARG A 18 3.21 -9.04 12.36
C ARG A 18 2.61 -8.30 11.16
N GLY A 19 1.34 -8.60 10.87
CA GLY A 19 0.57 -7.93 9.81
C GLY A 19 1.01 -8.35 8.39
N PRO A 20 0.06 -8.53 7.46
CA PRO A 20 0.38 -9.00 6.12
C PRO A 20 1.13 -7.94 5.32
N VAL A 21 2.21 -8.33 4.66
CA VAL A 21 2.64 -7.70 3.42
C VAL A 21 1.72 -8.23 2.36
N ASP A 22 0.82 -7.38 1.86
CA ASP A 22 -0.33 -7.90 1.13
C ASP A 22 0.04 -8.40 -0.27
N PHE A 23 0.87 -7.72 -1.10
CA PHE A 23 1.22 -8.25 -2.43
C PHE A 23 2.54 -7.72 -3.03
N LYS A 24 3.37 -8.62 -3.56
CA LYS A 24 4.38 -8.29 -4.59
C LYS A 24 3.79 -8.51 -5.97
N ILE A 25 3.99 -7.56 -6.90
CA ILE A 25 3.66 -7.73 -8.31
C ILE A 25 4.95 -7.63 -9.12
N SER A 26 5.30 -8.65 -9.91
CA SER A 26 6.43 -8.55 -10.84
C SER A 26 6.02 -8.85 -12.27
N ARG A 27 6.50 -8.07 -13.24
CA ARG A 27 6.39 -8.32 -14.68
C ARG A 27 7.78 -8.47 -15.29
N GLY A 28 8.29 -9.69 -15.40
CA GLY A 28 9.70 -9.90 -15.82
C GLY A 28 10.67 -9.30 -14.79
N ASN A 29 11.58 -8.42 -15.23
CA ASN A 29 12.50 -7.71 -14.32
C ASN A 29 11.86 -6.51 -13.59
N ASP A 30 10.66 -6.07 -13.99
CA ASP A 30 9.97 -4.97 -13.32
C ASP A 30 9.23 -5.47 -12.09
N LYS A 31 9.75 -5.18 -10.90
CA LYS A 31 9.11 -5.50 -9.63
C LYS A 31 8.48 -4.26 -9.01
N THR A 32 7.30 -4.41 -8.42
CA THR A 32 6.65 -3.36 -7.61
C THR A 32 6.23 -3.94 -6.27
N VAL A 33 6.60 -3.26 -5.20
CA VAL A 33 6.19 -3.60 -3.83
C VAL A 33 4.93 -2.83 -3.50
N ILE A 34 3.92 -3.54 -2.99
CA ILE A 34 2.66 -2.94 -2.54
C ILE A 34 2.44 -3.30 -1.07
N GLU A 35 2.30 -2.28 -0.23
CA GLU A 35 1.94 -2.43 1.17
C GLU A 35 0.54 -1.86 1.38
N ILE A 36 -0.34 -2.60 2.05
CA ILE A 36 -1.73 -2.18 2.32
C ILE A 36 -1.93 -2.05 3.83
N LYS A 37 -2.51 -0.93 4.28
CA LYS A 37 -2.85 -0.71 5.69
C LYS A 37 -4.24 -0.10 5.83
N LEU A 38 -5.01 -0.59 6.80
CA LEU A 38 -6.21 0.11 7.28
C LEU A 38 -5.79 1.32 8.11
N THR A 39 -6.52 2.43 8.02
CA THR A 39 -6.25 3.62 8.85
C THR A 39 -6.43 3.36 10.35
N SER A 40 -7.18 2.33 10.75
CA SER A 40 -7.28 1.89 12.14
C SER A 40 -6.01 1.22 12.67
N ASN A 41 -5.09 0.78 11.80
CA ASN A 41 -3.85 0.14 12.20
C ASN A 41 -2.88 1.18 12.78
N GLN A 42 -2.43 0.98 14.02
CA GLN A 42 -1.50 1.90 14.70
C GLN A 42 -0.15 1.99 13.99
N ASP A 43 0.26 0.92 13.31
CA ASP A 43 1.53 0.82 12.59
C ASP A 43 1.48 1.42 11.18
N THR A 44 0.38 2.06 10.76
CA THR A 44 0.25 2.61 9.39
C THR A 44 1.37 3.59 9.05
N VAL A 45 1.75 4.46 9.99
CA VAL A 45 2.83 5.44 9.78
C VAL A 45 4.18 4.74 9.65
N HIS A 46 4.47 3.80 10.57
CA HIS A 46 5.70 3.01 10.51
C HIS A 46 5.77 2.13 9.25
N GLY A 47 4.63 1.62 8.78
CA GLY A 47 4.50 0.89 7.53
C GLY A 47 4.97 1.71 6.33
N PHE A 48 4.57 2.98 6.29
CA PHE A 48 4.96 3.90 5.23
C PHE A 48 6.43 4.33 5.32
N GLU A 49 6.94 4.60 6.52
CA GLU A 49 8.30 5.11 6.71
C GLU A 49 9.39 4.04 6.62
N THR A 50 9.09 2.82 7.09
CA THR A 50 10.09 1.76 7.28
C THR A 50 9.77 0.52 6.47
N GLN A 51 8.58 -0.07 6.66
CA GLN A 51 8.30 -1.40 6.10
C GLN A 51 8.38 -1.42 4.57
N ILE A 52 7.68 -0.52 3.89
CA ILE A 52 7.68 -0.49 2.41
C ILE A 52 9.07 -0.20 1.83
N GLU A 53 9.91 0.55 2.54
CA GLU A 53 11.29 0.84 2.13
C GLU A 53 12.21 -0.38 2.34
N GLU A 54 12.03 -1.13 3.42
CA GLU A 54 12.75 -2.40 3.66
C GLU A 54 12.39 -3.46 2.62
N TYR A 55 11.10 -3.61 2.29
CA TYR A 55 10.66 -4.55 1.26
C TYR A 55 11.15 -4.17 -0.13
N ALA A 56 11.12 -2.88 -0.47
CA ALA A 56 11.67 -2.38 -1.73
C ALA A 56 13.17 -2.68 -1.88
N LYS A 57 13.95 -2.49 -0.80
CA LYS A 57 15.37 -2.86 -0.75
C LYS A 57 15.58 -4.36 -0.89
N ALA A 58 14.82 -5.18 -0.17
CA ALA A 58 14.91 -6.64 -0.25
C ALA A 58 14.58 -7.16 -1.66
N GLU A 59 13.65 -6.50 -2.35
CA GLU A 59 13.25 -6.86 -3.71
C GLU A 59 14.09 -6.20 -4.82
N ASN A 60 15.01 -5.32 -4.45
CA ASN A 60 15.84 -4.53 -5.34
C ASN A 60 14.99 -3.74 -6.36
N THR A 61 14.00 -2.99 -5.87
CA THR A 61 13.14 -2.13 -6.69
C THR A 61 12.87 -0.79 -6.02
N ASP A 62 12.79 0.26 -6.81
CA ASP A 62 12.37 1.59 -6.36
C ASP A 62 10.86 1.83 -6.58
N LYS A 63 10.15 0.88 -7.21
CA LYS A 63 8.72 0.98 -7.50
C LYS A 63 7.92 0.51 -6.28
N LYS A 64 7.27 1.46 -5.62
CA LYS A 64 6.59 1.26 -4.33
C LYS A 64 5.21 1.90 -4.35
N VAL A 65 4.20 1.18 -3.85
CA VAL A 65 2.84 1.70 -3.65
C VAL A 65 2.39 1.42 -2.23
N PHE A 66 1.99 2.47 -1.51
CA PHE A 66 1.41 2.38 -0.18
C PHE A 66 -0.09 2.65 -0.26
N LEU A 67 -0.90 1.62 -0.07
CA LEU A 67 -2.35 1.70 -0.15
C LEU A 67 -2.95 1.82 1.25
N MET A 68 -3.61 2.94 1.50
CA MET A 68 -4.37 3.16 2.73
C MET A 68 -5.86 2.98 2.46
N ILE A 69 -6.52 2.24 3.34
CA ILE A 69 -7.97 2.07 3.33
C ILE A 69 -8.52 2.78 4.56
N ASP A 70 -9.25 3.88 4.36
CA ASP A 70 -9.87 4.65 5.43
C ASP A 70 -11.16 3.98 5.91
N ASN A 71 -11.15 3.54 7.16
CA ASN A 71 -12.28 2.93 7.86
C ASN A 71 -12.77 3.78 9.05
N GLY A 72 -12.53 5.10 9.01
CA GLY A 72 -13.00 6.05 10.01
C GLY A 72 -11.89 6.67 10.88
N HIS A 73 -10.63 6.60 10.46
CA HIS A 73 -9.47 7.13 11.19
C HIS A 73 -8.66 8.09 10.30
N LYS A 74 -9.34 9.14 9.85
CA LYS A 74 -8.82 10.15 8.90
C LYS A 74 -7.53 10.81 9.37
N GLU A 75 -7.39 11.04 10.68
CA GLU A 75 -6.20 11.67 11.26
C GLU A 75 -4.91 10.87 11.00
N ARG A 76 -5.00 9.55 10.82
CA ARG A 76 -3.84 8.71 10.53
C ARG A 76 -3.48 8.76 9.05
N ALA A 77 -4.47 8.81 8.16
CA ALA A 77 -4.24 9.02 6.74
C ALA A 77 -3.59 10.39 6.47
N GLU A 78 -4.07 11.45 7.14
CA GLU A 78 -3.50 12.80 7.05
C GLU A 78 -2.04 12.85 7.45
N LYS A 79 -1.65 12.12 8.52
CA LYS A 79 -0.23 12.02 8.94
C LYS A 79 0.64 11.41 7.85
N VAL A 80 0.20 10.33 7.22
CA VAL A 80 0.95 9.67 6.14
C VAL A 80 1.03 10.56 4.90
N ILE A 81 -0.06 11.24 4.53
CA ILE A 81 -0.06 12.18 3.40
C ILE A 81 0.93 13.32 3.64
N LYS A 82 0.93 13.89 4.85
CA LYS A 82 1.87 14.96 5.21
C LYS A 82 3.33 14.49 5.14
N LEU A 83 3.62 13.29 5.64
CA LEU A 83 4.96 12.69 5.53
C LEU A 83 5.36 12.43 4.08
N TYR A 84 4.42 11.97 3.26
CA TYR A 84 4.63 11.78 1.82
C TYR A 84 4.99 13.09 1.13
N GLU A 85 4.22 14.16 1.35
CA GLU A 85 4.49 15.49 0.79
C GLU A 85 5.87 16.01 1.23
N GLN A 86 6.20 15.90 2.52
CA GLN A 86 7.51 16.29 3.04
C GLN A 86 8.67 15.54 2.36
N LYS A 87 8.52 14.24 2.13
CA LYS A 87 9.54 13.43 1.43
C LYS A 87 9.69 13.85 -0.03
N ILE A 88 8.59 14.14 -0.72
CA ILE A 88 8.62 14.66 -2.09
C ILE A 88 9.31 16.03 -2.14
N ASP A 89 8.98 16.94 -1.23
CA ASP A 89 9.58 18.27 -1.16
C ASP A 89 11.09 18.22 -0.87
N ASN A 90 11.55 17.20 -0.14
CA ASN A 90 12.97 16.93 0.10
C ASN A 90 13.69 16.28 -1.10
N GLY A 91 12.98 15.98 -2.20
CA GLY A 91 13.54 15.31 -3.36
C GLY A 91 13.78 13.80 -3.17
N GLU A 92 13.14 13.18 -2.18
CA GLU A 92 13.16 11.73 -2.01
C GLU A 92 12.24 11.03 -3.02
N ASN A 93 12.38 9.71 -3.16
CA ASN A 93 11.47 8.86 -3.92
C ASN A 93 10.63 7.97 -2.97
N PRO A 94 9.67 8.54 -2.22
CA PRO A 94 8.81 7.76 -1.33
C PRO A 94 7.86 6.85 -2.10
N ALA A 95 7.27 5.87 -1.41
CA ALA A 95 6.18 5.10 -1.97
C ALA A 95 5.01 5.99 -2.41
N LYS A 96 4.42 5.65 -3.57
CA LYS A 96 3.20 6.33 -4.04
C LYS A 96 2.05 6.01 -3.08
N VAL A 97 1.51 7.05 -2.43
CA VAL A 97 0.37 6.89 -1.51
C VAL A 97 -0.94 6.90 -2.29
N ILE A 98 -1.80 5.91 -2.03
CA ILE A 98 -3.18 5.85 -2.54
C ILE A 98 -4.11 5.71 -1.33
N LEU A 99 -5.07 6.61 -1.17
CA LEU A 99 -6.08 6.55 -0.12
C LEU A 99 -7.45 6.15 -0.72
N ILE A 100 -8.00 5.04 -0.24
CA ILE A 100 -9.35 4.58 -0.58
C ILE A 100 -10.26 4.85 0.63
N ASN A 101 -11.31 5.63 0.44
CA ASN A 101 -12.35 5.78 1.46
C ASN A 101 -13.28 4.56 1.44
N ALA A 102 -13.29 3.78 2.53
CA ALA A 102 -14.13 2.61 2.72
C ALA A 102 -15.28 2.84 3.74
N GLU A 103 -15.61 4.09 4.06
CA GLU A 103 -16.86 4.42 4.74
C GLU A 103 -18.03 3.84 3.93
N PRO A 104 -18.97 3.09 4.55
CA PRO A 104 -20.12 2.54 3.85
C PRO A 104 -20.92 3.66 3.19
N LYS A 105 -20.80 3.79 1.87
CA LYS A 105 -21.72 4.59 1.08
C LYS A 105 -22.94 3.72 0.77
N GLU A 106 -24.14 4.30 0.82
CA GLU A 106 -25.29 3.63 0.20
C GLU A 106 -24.90 3.27 -1.24
N SER A 107 -25.05 2.01 -1.59
CA SER A 107 -24.64 1.47 -2.88
C SER A 107 -25.23 2.32 -4.00
N ALA A 108 -24.40 2.77 -4.93
CA ALA A 108 -24.81 3.49 -6.14
C ALA A 108 -25.54 2.60 -7.17
N SER A 109 -26.40 1.68 -6.71
CA SER A 109 -27.17 0.74 -7.53
C SER A 109 -28.68 0.95 -7.43
N LYS A 110 -29.15 2.15 -7.04
CA LYS A 110 -30.53 2.56 -7.33
C LYS A 110 -30.57 3.38 -8.63
N TYR A 111 -30.16 2.77 -9.73
CA TYR A 111 -30.64 3.22 -11.04
C TYR A 111 -32.08 2.74 -11.15
N LYS A 112 -33.03 3.59 -10.75
CA LYS A 112 -34.43 3.42 -11.16
C LYS A 112 -34.49 3.82 -12.63
N GLY A 113 -34.43 2.82 -13.51
CA GLY A 113 -35.00 2.95 -14.85
C GLY A 113 -36.51 3.13 -14.77
#